data_AF-A0A4Z0PW41-F1
#
_entry.id   AF-A0A4Z0PW41-F1
#
_cell.length_a   1.000
_cell.length_b   1.000
_cell.length_c   1.000
_cell.angle_alpha   90.00
_cell.angle_beta   90.00
_cell.angle_gamma   90.00
#
_symmetry.space_group_name_H-M   'P 1'
#
loop_
_entity.id
_entity.type
_entity.pdbx_description
1 polymer ?
#
loop_
_entity_poly.entity_id
_entity_poly.type
_entity_poly.pdbx_seq_one_letter_code
_entity_poly.pdbx_strand_id
1 'polypeptide(L)'
;MLTALQFSQLVAAAWSGPAAAHFATISHYAAPEGYTRTQYTASYHLGRACHLGQAECPFQAIAAAVQAFAVAQPAPSLLGALAVAHAARALAAAARALAGGPQYRPGFISRCLRHRCARLRYA
;
A
#
# COMPACT_ATOMS: atom_id res chain seq x y z
N MET A 1 -1.16 -16.45 -5.60
CA MET A 1 -0.56 -16.12 -4.29
C MET A 1 0.66 -15.24 -4.52
N LEU A 2 0.93 -14.23 -3.68
CA LEU A 2 2.12 -13.38 -3.83
C LEU A 2 3.36 -14.12 -3.33
N THR A 3 4.49 -13.95 -4.01
CA THR A 3 5.80 -14.36 -3.46
C THR A 3 6.23 -13.40 -2.35
N ALA A 4 7.17 -13.83 -1.50
CA ALA A 4 7.73 -12.95 -0.46
C ALA A 4 8.32 -11.65 -1.04
N LEU A 5 9.01 -11.74 -2.18
CA LEU A 5 9.56 -10.57 -2.88
C LEU A 5 8.45 -9.64 -3.40
N GLN A 6 7.41 -10.19 -4.05
CA GLN A 6 6.29 -9.39 -4.55
C GLN A 6 5.53 -8.71 -3.41
N PHE A 7 5.36 -9.40 -2.28
CA PHE A 7 4.75 -8.84 -1.09
C PHE A 7 5.61 -7.70 -0.53
N SER A 8 6.92 -7.91 -0.34
CA SER A 8 7.84 -6.86 0.10
C SER A 8 7.82 -5.64 -0.82
N GLN A 9 7.83 -5.83 -2.14
CA GLN A 9 7.71 -4.73 -3.12
C GLN A 9 6.38 -3.98 -2.99
N LEU A 10 5.28 -4.69 -2.72
CA LEU A 10 3.97 -4.08 -2.51
C LEU A 10 3.94 -3.27 -1.20
N VAL A 11 4.51 -3.78 -0.10
CA VAL A 11 4.66 -3.05 1.16
C VAL A 11 5.46 -1.76 0.92
N ALA A 12 6.61 -1.86 0.24
CA ALA A 12 7.44 -0.70 -0.08
C ALA A 12 6.66 0.34 -0.92
N ALA A 13 5.94 -0.10 -1.95
CA ALA A 13 5.20 0.79 -2.85
C ALA A 13 3.99 1.47 -2.20
N ALA A 14 3.35 0.81 -1.23
CA ALA A 14 2.21 1.34 -0.50
C ALA A 14 2.58 2.41 0.54
N TRP A 15 3.87 2.57 0.86
CA TRP A 15 4.34 3.58 1.78
C TRP A 15 4.61 4.91 1.07
N SER A 16 4.12 6.01 1.66
CA SER A 16 4.47 7.39 1.25
C SER A 16 4.86 8.27 2.44
N GLY A 17 5.00 7.68 3.63
CA GLY A 17 5.46 8.39 4.80
C GLY A 17 6.97 8.65 4.77
N PRO A 18 7.52 9.28 5.83
CA PRO A 18 8.95 9.56 5.94
C PRO A 18 9.78 8.28 5.90
N ALA A 19 11.10 8.41 5.69
CA ALA A 19 12.06 7.32 5.50
C ALA A 19 11.85 6.20 6.54
N ALA A 20 11.16 5.14 6.11
CA ALA A 20 10.80 4.02 6.94
C ALA A 20 11.60 2.80 6.50
N ALA A 21 12.16 2.08 7.48
CA ALA A 21 12.42 0.67 7.25
C ALA A 21 11.06 -0.05 7.24
N HIS A 22 10.85 -0.94 6.28
CA HIS A 22 9.66 -1.77 6.24
C HIS A 22 10.05 -3.24 6.41
N PHE A 23 9.17 -4.00 7.04
CA PHE A 23 9.31 -5.43 7.19
C PHE A 23 8.05 -6.10 6.65
N ALA A 24 8.25 -7.17 5.88
CA ALA A 24 7.20 -7.86 5.16
C ALA A 24 7.44 -9.37 5.26
N THR A 25 6.49 -10.08 5.89
CA THR A 25 6.62 -11.51 6.16
C THR A 25 5.36 -12.26 5.77
N ILE A 26 5.54 -13.43 5.17
CA ILE A 26 4.49 -14.40 4.89
C ILE A 26 4.79 -15.61 5.78
N SER A 27 3.88 -15.90 6.70
CA SER A 27 3.98 -17.05 7.61
C SER A 27 2.97 -18.12 7.21
N HIS A 28 3.42 -19.37 7.14
CA HIS A 28 2.57 -20.53 6.96
C HIS A 28 2.60 -21.37 8.24
N TYR A 29 1.45 -21.62 8.84
CA TYR A 29 1.35 -22.38 10.09
C TYR A 29 0.14 -23.30 10.08
N ALA A 30 0.21 -24.39 10.85
CA ALA A 30 -0.95 -25.23 11.13
C ALA A 30 -1.78 -24.57 12.23
N ALA A 31 -3.02 -24.21 11.92
CA ALA A 31 -3.95 -23.68 12.90
C ALA A 31 -4.42 -24.80 13.85
N PRO A 32 -4.89 -24.46 15.07
CA PRO A 32 -5.43 -25.44 16.02
C PRO A 32 -6.55 -26.32 15.44
N GLU A 33 -7.23 -25.82 14.42
CA GLU A 33 -8.31 -26.47 13.67
C GLU A 33 -7.80 -27.59 12.73
N GLY A 34 -6.48 -27.79 12.62
CA GLY A 34 -5.86 -28.81 11.78
C GLY A 34 -5.57 -28.38 10.34
N TYR A 35 -5.97 -27.17 9.94
CA TYR A 35 -5.74 -26.63 8.59
C TYR A 35 -4.50 -25.74 8.52
N THR A 36 -3.81 -25.75 7.37
CA THR A 36 -2.73 -24.80 7.10
C THR A 36 -3.31 -23.41 6.81
N ARG A 37 -2.84 -22.40 7.54
CA ARG A 37 -3.18 -20.99 7.32
C ARG A 37 -1.96 -20.20 6.86
N THR A 38 -2.25 -19.14 6.10
CA THR A 38 -1.25 -18.17 5.65
C THR A 38 -1.56 -16.83 6.28
N GLN A 39 -0.57 -16.22 6.92
CA GLN A 39 -0.69 -14.90 7.52
C GLN A 39 0.35 -13.95 6.93
N TYR A 40 -0.12 -12.79 6.50
CA TYR A 40 0.69 -11.70 5.99
C TYR A 40 0.90 -10.69 7.10
N THR A 41 2.15 -10.31 7.32
CA THR A 41 2.54 -9.27 8.28
C THR A 41 3.28 -8.18 7.55
N ALA A 42 2.83 -6.94 7.71
CA ALA A 42 3.52 -5.74 7.23
C ALA A 42 3.79 -4.82 8.42
N SER A 43 4.99 -4.26 8.51
CA SER A 43 5.28 -3.18 9.46
C SER A 43 6.11 -2.06 8.87
N TYR A 44 5.85 -0.85 9.33
CA TYR A 44 6.64 0.34 9.03
C TYR A 44 7.29 0.85 10.31
N HIS A 45 8.60 1.03 10.26
CA HIS A 45 9.43 1.48 11.38
C HIS A 45 9.86 2.92 11.16
N LEU A 46 9.45 3.80 12.08
CA LEU A 46 9.72 5.24 12.04
C LEU A 46 10.38 5.66 13.34
N GLY A 47 11.70 5.85 13.32
CA GLY A 47 12.46 6.07 14.53
C GLY A 47 12.30 4.89 15.49
N ARG A 48 11.59 5.10 16.61
CA ARG A 48 11.29 4.07 17.62
C ARG A 48 9.87 3.51 17.52
N ALA A 49 9.02 4.04 16.63
CA ALA A 49 7.66 3.56 16.46
C ALA A 49 7.60 2.43 15.43
N CYS A 50 6.73 1.45 15.69
CA CYS A 50 6.42 0.34 14.78
C CYS A 50 4.92 0.33 14.52
N HIS A 51 4.52 0.47 13.26
CA HIS A 51 3.14 0.40 12.83
C HIS A 51 2.91 -0.92 12.10
N LEU A 52 2.30 -1.87 12.81
CA LEU A 52 2.11 -3.25 12.38
C LEU A 52 0.68 -3.47 11.85
N GLY A 53 0.56 -4.27 10.80
CA GLY A 53 -0.70 -4.83 10.34
C GLY A 53 -0.55 -6.30 9.99
N GLN A 54 -1.54 -7.10 10.39
CA GLN A 54 -1.58 -8.55 10.18
C GLN A 54 -2.95 -8.97 9.66
N ALA A 55 -2.97 -9.80 8.62
CA ALA A 55 -4.19 -10.35 8.06
C ALA A 55 -3.90 -11.58 7.19
N GLU A 56 -4.95 -12.36 6.89
CA GLU A 56 -4.88 -13.44 5.89
C GLU A 56 -4.81 -12.90 4.45
N CYS A 57 -5.27 -11.66 4.23
CA CYS A 57 -5.16 -10.96 2.96
C CYS A 57 -3.95 -10.00 2.95
N PRO A 58 -3.06 -10.07 1.94
CA PRO A 58 -1.87 -9.21 1.88
C PRO A 58 -2.23 -7.71 1.81
N PHE A 59 -3.29 -7.36 1.07
CA PHE A 59 -3.74 -5.97 0.94
C PHE A 59 -4.27 -5.41 2.26
N GLN A 60 -4.99 -6.25 3.02
CA GLN A 60 -5.54 -5.87 4.31
C GLN A 60 -4.45 -5.70 5.35
N ALA A 61 -3.43 -6.56 5.38
CA ALA A 61 -2.28 -6.43 6.28
C ALA A 61 -1.56 -5.08 6.07
N ILE A 62 -1.33 -4.70 4.82
CA ILE A 62 -0.71 -3.42 4.47
C ILE A 62 -1.60 -2.24 4.86
N ALA A 63 -2.89 -2.30 4.52
CA ALA A 63 -3.84 -1.26 4.87
C ALA A 63 -3.92 -1.05 6.39
N ALA A 64 -3.95 -2.14 7.17
CA ALA A 64 -3.95 -2.08 8.63
C ALA A 64 -2.67 -1.41 9.19
N ALA A 65 -1.50 -1.73 8.64
CA ALA A 65 -0.24 -1.12 9.05
C ALA A 65 -0.22 0.40 8.77
N VAL A 66 -0.71 0.82 7.59
CA VAL A 66 -0.79 2.25 7.24
C VAL A 66 -1.85 2.98 8.06
N GLN A 67 -2.96 2.33 8.39
CA GLN A 67 -3.97 2.91 9.29
C GLN A 67 -3.44 3.05 10.71
N ALA A 68 -2.70 2.06 11.23
CA ALA A 68 -2.03 2.15 12.53
C ALA A 68 -1.06 3.34 12.58
N PHE A 69 -0.40 3.66 11.47
CA PHE A 69 0.39 4.88 11.33
C PHE A 69 -0.47 6.14 11.37
N ALA A 70 -1.54 6.21 10.59
CA ALA A 70 -2.40 7.38 10.51
C ALA A 70 -3.07 7.71 11.86
N VAL A 71 -3.49 6.69 12.61
CA VAL A 71 -4.09 6.84 13.95
C VAL A 71 -3.06 7.34 14.98
N ALA A 72 -1.78 6.99 14.82
CA ALA A 72 -0.72 7.46 15.70
C ALA A 72 -0.35 8.94 15.49
N GLN A 73 -0.86 9.58 14.44
CA GLN A 73 -0.60 11.00 14.17
C GLN A 73 -1.57 11.91 14.92
N PRO A 74 -1.13 13.10 15.38
CA PRO A 74 -2.01 14.08 16.00
C PRO A 74 -3.06 14.58 15.01
N ALA A 75 -4.33 14.48 15.37
CA ALA A 75 -5.43 14.94 14.53
C ALA A 75 -5.58 16.48 14.58
N PRO A 76 -5.81 17.16 13.44
CA PRO A 76 -5.82 16.63 12.07
C PRO A 76 -4.41 16.48 11.48
N SER A 77 -4.09 15.29 10.94
CA SER A 77 -2.81 15.03 10.28
C SER A 77 -2.98 14.87 8.77
N LEU A 78 -2.53 15.87 8.01
CA LEU A 78 -2.41 15.77 6.57
C LEU A 78 -1.51 14.59 6.16
N LEU A 79 -0.44 14.35 6.95
CA LEU A 79 0.52 13.29 6.67
C LEU A 79 -0.13 11.91 6.80
N GLY A 80 -0.91 11.67 7.86
CA GLY A 80 -1.67 10.42 8.03
C GLY A 80 -2.69 10.22 6.91
N ALA A 81 -3.43 11.28 6.55
CA ALA A 81 -4.41 11.23 5.47
C ALA A 81 -3.77 10.92 4.10
N LEU A 82 -2.65 11.56 3.77
CA LEU A 82 -1.92 11.32 2.53
C LEU A 82 -1.35 9.90 2.46
N ALA A 83 -0.82 9.38 3.58
CA ALA A 83 -0.31 8.02 3.66
C ALA A 83 -1.41 6.99 3.35
N VAL A 84 -2.59 7.13 3.95
CA VAL A 84 -3.74 6.26 3.69
C VAL A 84 -4.21 6.36 2.24
N ALA A 85 -4.35 7.58 1.70
CA ALA A 85 -4.81 7.79 0.34
C ALA A 85 -3.82 7.27 -0.71
N HIS A 86 -2.51 7.38 -0.45
CA HIS A 86 -1.48 6.79 -1.29
C HIS A 86 -1.53 5.26 -1.24
N ALA A 87 -1.57 4.67 -0.04
CA ALA A 87 -1.65 3.22 0.13
C ALA A 87 -2.87 2.64 -0.58
N ALA A 88 -4.05 3.25 -0.42
CA ALA A 88 -5.28 2.83 -1.11
C ALA A 88 -5.11 2.81 -2.64
N ARG A 89 -4.47 3.84 -3.22
CA ARG A 89 -4.20 3.90 -4.67
C ARG A 89 -3.20 2.84 -5.13
N ALA A 90 -2.11 2.64 -4.38
CA ALA A 90 -1.10 1.64 -4.68
C ALA A 90 -1.69 0.22 -4.62
N LEU A 91 -2.44 -0.09 -3.57
CA LEU A 91 -3.10 -1.38 -3.40
C LEU A 91 -4.16 -1.63 -4.49
N ALA A 92 -4.97 -0.62 -4.84
CA ALA A 92 -5.95 -0.73 -5.92
C ALA A 92 -5.30 -0.90 -7.31
N ALA A 93 -4.13 -0.31 -7.54
CA ALA A 93 -3.37 -0.50 -8.77
C ALA A 93 -2.78 -1.93 -8.84
N ALA A 94 -2.22 -2.42 -7.73
CA ALA A 94 -1.68 -3.78 -7.63
C ALA A 94 -2.78 -4.84 -7.78
N ALA A 95 -3.93 -4.67 -7.12
CA ALA A 95 -5.07 -5.58 -7.26
C ALA A 95 -5.56 -5.65 -8.71
N ARG A 96 -5.66 -4.51 -9.40
CA ARG A 96 -5.99 -4.48 -10.84
C ARG A 96 -4.97 -5.19 -11.70
N ALA A 97 -3.67 -5.01 -11.42
CA ALA A 97 -2.61 -5.71 -12.17
C ALA A 97 -2.68 -7.24 -11.98
N LEU A 98 -2.97 -7.71 -10.76
CA LEU A 98 -3.14 -9.15 -10.50
C LEU A 98 -4.40 -9.72 -11.14
N ALA A 99 -5.47 -8.94 -11.24
CA ALA A 99 -6.71 -9.33 -11.92
C ALA A 99 -6.60 -9.30 -13.46
N GLY A 100 -5.43 -9.01 -14.02
CA GLY A 100 -5.23 -8.88 -15.48
C GLY A 100 -5.84 -7.62 -16.08
N GLY A 101 -6.21 -6.64 -15.25
CA GLY A 101 -6.77 -5.37 -15.70
C GLY A 101 -5.76 -4.55 -16.51
N PRO A 102 -6.23 -3.68 -17.44
CA PRO A 102 -5.35 -2.84 -18.23
C PRO A 102 -4.51 -1.96 -17.32
N GLN A 103 -3.19 -2.09 -17.41
CA GLN A 103 -2.28 -1.18 -16.73
C GLN A 103 -2.40 0.20 -17.38
N TYR A 104 -3.10 1.11 -16.71
CA TYR A 104 -3.21 2.50 -17.15
C TYR A 104 -1.88 3.20 -16.93
N ARG A 105 -0.90 2.96 -17.81
CA ARG A 105 0.25 3.85 -17.94
C ARG A 105 -0.30 5.15 -18.51
N PRO A 106 -0.25 6.29 -17.80
CA PRO A 106 -0.51 7.55 -18.45
C PRO A 106 0.53 7.69 -19.56
N GLY A 107 0.10 7.45 -20.79
CA GLY A 107 0.96 7.60 -21.97
C GLY A 107 1.37 9.06 -22.11
N PHE A 108 2.37 9.29 -22.96
CA PHE A 108 2.75 10.65 -23.36
C PHE A 108 1.51 11.43 -23.84
N ILE A 109 0.61 10.78 -24.58
CA ILE A 109 -0.64 11.36 -25.08
C ILE A 109 -1.57 11.84 -23.96
N SER A 110 -1.83 11.05 -22.92
CA SER A 110 -2.70 11.48 -21.82
C SER A 110 -2.11 12.62 -21.01
N ARG A 111 -0.77 12.67 -20.89
CA ARG A 111 -0.06 13.81 -20.28
C ARG A 111 -0.20 15.07 -21.15
N CYS A 112 0.02 14.94 -22.46
CA CYS A 112 -0.16 16.05 -23.41
C CYS A 112 -1.59 16.59 -23.43
N LEU A 113 -2.60 15.73 -23.39
CA LEU A 113 -4.01 16.14 -23.34
C LEU A 113 -4.33 16.88 -22.04
N ARG A 114 -3.81 16.41 -20.90
CA ARG A 114 -3.98 17.11 -19.61
C ARG A 114 -3.36 18.52 -19.63
N HIS A 115 -2.18 18.68 -20.23
CA HIS A 115 -1.54 19.98 -20.39
C HIS A 115 -2.23 20.87 -21.43
N ARG A 116 -2.77 20.32 -22.52
CA ARG A 116 -3.58 21.07 -23.50
C ARG A 116 -4.87 21.60 -22.88
N CYS A 117 -5.60 20.76 -22.15
CA CYS A 117 -6.83 21.18 -21.47
C CYS A 117 -6.56 22.16 -20.32
N ALA A 118 -5.39 22.10 -19.68
CA ALA A 118 -4.98 23.10 -18.70
C ALA A 118 -4.73 24.48 -19.33
N ARG A 119 -4.12 24.54 -20.54
CA ARG A 119 -3.91 25.82 -21.25
C ARG A 119 -5.21 26.49 -21.71
N LEU A 120 -6.23 25.70 -22.09
CA LEU A 120 -7.52 26.25 -22.54
C LEU A 120 -8.42 26.74 -21.40
N ARG A 121 -8.11 26.42 -20.15
CA ARG A 121 -8.89 26.86 -18.98
C ARG A 121 -8.42 28.19 -18.37
N TYR A 122 -7.28 28.70 -18.82
CA TYR A 122 -6.69 29.97 -18.36
C TYR A 122 -6.50 30.98 -19.51
N ALA A 123 -7.15 30.75 -20.65
CA ALA A 123 -7.27 31.68 -21.77
C ALA A 123 -8.73 32.18 -21.82
#